data_AF-A0A0M4HLW0-F1
#
_entry.id   AF-A0A0M4HLW0-F1
#
_cell.length_a   1.000
_cell.length_b   1.000
_cell.length_c   1.000
_cell.angle_alpha   90.00
_cell.angle_beta   90.00
_cell.angle_gamma   90.00
#
_symmetry.space_group_name_H-M   'P 1'
#
loop_
_entity.id
_entity.type
_entity.pdbx_description
1 polymer ?
#
loop_
_entity_poly.entity_id
_entity_poly.type
_entity_poly.pdbx_seq_one_letter_code
_entity_poly.pdbx_strand_id
1 'polypeptide(L)' 'MLEYAKTILTKVSFDKILFEKELRKALRMLGAEELHQLKTWCYQKFARIYQNILNRVFAQFSPAI' A
#
# COMPACT_ATOMS: atom_id res chain seq x y z
N MET A 1 2.20 12.12 5.30
CA MET A 1 1.86 11.68 3.92
C MET A 1 0.94 10.46 3.89
N LEU A 2 0.86 9.71 4.99
CA LEU A 2 0.08 8.48 5.14
C LEU A 2 -1.42 8.63 4.82
N GLU A 3 -2.10 9.63 5.38
CA GLU A 3 -3.56 9.83 5.16
C GLU A 3 -3.90 10.11 3.69
N TYR A 4 -3.02 10.84 3.00
CA TYR A 4 -3.13 11.04 1.56
C TYR A 4 -3.01 9.71 0.80
N ALA A 5 -2.01 8.89 1.12
CA ALA A 5 -1.86 7.56 0.53
C ALA A 5 -3.09 6.67 0.78
N LYS A 6 -3.62 6.62 2.00
CA LYS A 6 -4.84 5.87 2.35
C LYS A 6 -6.06 6.33 1.55
N THR A 7 -6.20 7.63 1.36
CA THR A 7 -7.29 8.23 0.57
C THR A 7 -7.20 7.80 -0.89
N ILE A 8 -6.02 7.93 -1.51
CA ILE A 8 -5.80 7.51 -2.90
C ILE A 8 -6.05 6.01 -3.06
N LEU A 9 -5.46 5.17 -2.21
CA LEU A 9 -5.65 3.71 -2.26
C LEU A 9 -7.10 3.29 -2.14
N THR A 10 -7.87 3.97 -1.28
CA THR A 10 -9.32 3.73 -1.18
C THR A 10 -10.03 4.11 -2.48
N LYS A 11 -9.73 5.29 -3.03
CA LYS A 11 -10.35 5.79 -4.27
C LYS A 11 -10.05 4.91 -5.47
N VAL A 12 -8.85 4.36 -5.58
CA VAL A 12 -8.45 3.51 -6.72
C VAL A 12 -8.69 2.01 -6.51
N SER A 13 -9.23 1.61 -5.35
CA SER A 13 -9.40 0.19 -4.99
C SER A 13 -10.38 -0.59 -5.89
N PHE A 14 -11.17 0.09 -6.73
CA PHE A 14 -12.04 -0.55 -7.71
C PHE A 14 -11.27 -1.16 -8.89
N ASP A 15 -10.04 -0.71 -9.14
CA ASP A 15 -9.20 -1.24 -10.23
C ASP A 15 -7.91 -1.83 -9.67
N LYS A 16 -7.70 -3.12 -9.96
CA LYS A 16 -6.57 -3.89 -9.45
C LYS A 16 -5.21 -3.32 -9.87
N ILE A 17 -5.10 -2.89 -11.13
CA ILE A 17 -3.84 -2.43 -11.72
C ILE A 17 -3.49 -1.06 -11.13
N LEU A 18 -4.48 -0.18 -11.03
CA LEU A 18 -4.33 1.15 -10.45
C LEU A 18 -4.03 1.09 -8.95
N PHE A 19 -4.71 0.19 -8.22
CA PHE A 19 -4.43 -0.04 -6.80
C PHE A 19 -2.97 -0.45 -6.58
N GLU A 20 -2.45 -1.42 -7.33
CA GLU A 20 -1.05 -1.82 -7.20
C GLU A 20 -0.08 -0.68 -7.55
N LYS A 21 -0.37 0.08 -8.61
CA LYS A 21 0.45 1.22 -9.02
C LYS A 21 0.55 2.27 -7.92
N GLU A 22 -0.58 2.68 -7.35
CA GLU A 22 -0.59 3.70 -6.29
C GLU A 22 -0.06 3.15 -4.96
N LEU A 23 -0.20 1.86 -4.68
CA LEU A 23 0.44 1.23 -3.52
C LEU A 23 1.95 1.33 -3.61
N ARG A 24 2.55 0.94 -4.75
CA ARG A 24 4.00 1.09 -4.97
C ARG A 24 4.47 2.54 -4.86
N LYS A 25 3.66 3.49 -5.30
CA LYS A 25 3.94 4.92 -5.16
C LYS A 25 3.91 5.37 -3.70
N ALA A 26 2.90 4.93 -2.93
CA ALA A 26 2.81 5.21 -1.51
C ALA A 26 4.04 4.68 -0.75
N LEU A 27 4.53 3.47 -1.09
CA LEU A 27 5.71 2.92 -0.43
C LEU A 27 6.99 3.75 -0.66
N ARG A 28 7.15 4.36 -1.84
CA ARG A 28 8.29 5.25 -2.13
C ARG A 28 8.18 6.63 -1.49
N MET A 29 6.98 7.04 -1.08
CA MET A 29 6.69 8.39 -0.60
C MET A 29 6.71 8.50 0.93
N LEU A 30 6.54 7.37 1.64
CA LEU A 30 6.40 7.33 3.09
C LEU A 30 7.72 6.96 3.77
N GLY A 31 7.93 7.52 4.97
CA GLY A 31 9.02 7.11 5.85
C GLY A 31 8.77 5.77 6.55
N ALA A 32 9.80 5.21 7.21
CA ALA A 32 9.74 3.89 7.83
C ALA A 32 8.57 3.68 8.79
N GLU A 33 8.27 4.67 9.64
CA GLU A 33 7.16 4.58 10.60
C GLU A 33 5.79 4.58 9.90
N GLU A 34 5.60 5.46 8.92
CA GLU A 34 4.37 5.53 8.13
C GLU A 34 4.17 4.26 7.29
N LEU A 35 5.24 3.63 6.81
CA LEU A 35 5.18 2.37 6.07
C LEU A 35 4.63 1.22 6.91
N HIS A 36 5.04 1.13 8.19
CA HIS A 36 4.51 0.11 9.10
C HIS A 36 3.00 0.30 9.29
N GLN A 37 2.57 1.54 9.53
CA GLN A 37 1.16 1.87 9.67
C GLN A 37 0.37 1.61 8.39
N LEU A 38 0.92 1.96 7.22
CA LEU A 38 0.30 1.70 5.92
C LEU A 38 0.11 0.20 5.68
N LYS A 39 1.13 -0.62 6.00
CA LYS A 39 1.07 -2.07 5.83
C LYS A 39 -0.09 -2.66 6.62
N THR A 40 -0.13 -2.42 7.92
CA THR A 40 -1.20 -2.91 8.81
C THR A 40 -2.58 -2.50 8.29
N TRP A 41 -2.74 -1.23 7.92
CA TRP A 41 -4.00 -0.71 7.40
C TRP A 41 -4.41 -1.37 6.06
N CYS A 42 -3.47 -1.59 5.13
CA CYS A 42 -3.77 -2.23 3.86
C CYS A 42 -4.26 -3.68 4.04
N TYR A 43 -3.63 -4.45 4.92
CA TYR A 43 -4.08 -5.83 5.21
C TYR A 43 -5.45 -5.83 5.89
N GLN A 44 -5.72 -4.94 6.84
CA GLN A 44 -7.04 -4.85 7.48
C GLN A 44 -8.15 -4.51 6.47
N LYS A 45 -7.90 -3.56 5.56
CA LYS A 45 -8.93 -3.04 4.65
C LYS A 45 -9.08 -3.84 3.36
N PHE A 46 -7.99 -4.34 2.79
CA PHE A 46 -7.97 -4.87 1.43
C PHE A 46 -7.55 -6.34 1.32
N ALA A 47 -7.16 -7.03 2.39
CA ALA A 47 -6.71 -8.42 2.29
C ALA A 47 -7.75 -9.34 1.61
N ARG A 48 -9.05 -9.16 1.90
CA ARG A 48 -10.12 -9.99 1.30
C ARG A 48 -10.15 -9.97 -0.23
N ILE A 49 -9.63 -8.91 -0.86
CA ILE A 49 -9.71 -8.70 -2.32
C ILE A 49 -8.30 -8.75 -2.95
N TYR A 50 -7.29 -8.23 -2.24
CA TYR A 50 -5.96 -7.98 -2.78
C TYR A 50 -4.81 -8.64 -2.02
N GLN A 51 -5.07 -9.68 -1.21
CA GLN A 51 -4.03 -10.40 -0.45
C GLN A 51 -2.76 -10.69 -1.26
N ASN A 52 -2.90 -11.25 -2.47
CA ASN A 52 -1.75 -11.60 -3.31
C ASN A 52 -0.93 -10.38 -3.74
N ILE A 53 -1.58 -9.25 -4.00
CA ILE A 53 -0.90 -7.99 -4.36
C ILE A 53 -0.17 -7.45 -3.14
N LEU A 54 -0.83 -7.41 -1.99
CA LEU A 54 -0.23 -6.93 -0.74
C LEU A 54 1.02 -7.75 -0.40
N ASN A 55 0.89 -9.09 -0.39
CA ASN A 55 2.01 -10.00 -0.11
C ASN A 55 3.19 -9.72 -1.05
N ARG A 56 2.93 -9.64 -2.36
CA ARG A 56 3.97 -9.40 -3.36
C ARG A 56 4.63 -8.03 -3.20
N VAL A 57 3.83 -6.97 -3.11
CA VAL A 57 4.33 -5.59 -3.12
C VAL A 57 5.11 -5.29 -1.83
N PHE A 58 4.61 -5.72 -0.67
CA PHE A 58 5.32 -5.52 0.60
C PHE A 58 6.55 -6.43 0.76
N ALA A 59 6.58 -7.62 0.15
CA ALA A 59 7.77 -8.48 0.15
C ALA A 59 8.89 -7.93 -0.76
N GLN A 60 8.53 -7.30 -1.87
CA GLN A 60 9.50 -6.69 -2.81
C GLN A 60 10.04 -5.34 -2.33
N PHE A 61 9.37 -4.71 -1.37
CA PHE A 61 9.78 -3.40 -0.87
C PHE A 61 10.80 -3.56 0.26
N SER A 62 12.08 -3.39 -0.08
CA SER A 62 13.13 -3.12 0.90
C SER A 62 13.31 -1.61 0.99
N PRO A 63 13.04 -0.96 2.14
CA PRO A 63 13.43 0.42 2.33
C PRO A 63 14.96 0.49 2.19
N ALA A 64 15.46 1.40 1.34
CA ALA A 64 16.88 1.70 1.33
C ALA A 64 17.24 2.20 2.73
N ILE A 65 18.19 1.51 3.37
CA ILE A 65 18.76 1.88 4.68
C ILE A 65 19.49 3.21 4.55
#